data_AF-A0A1J3FWA3-F1
#
_entry.id   AF-A0A1J3FWA3-F1
#
_cell.length_a   1.000
_cell.length_b   1.000
_cell.length_c   1.000
_cell.angle_alpha   90.00
_cell.angle_beta   90.00
_cell.angle_gamma   90.00
#
_symmetry.space_group_name_H-M   'P 1'
#
loop_
_entity.id
_entity.type
_entity.pdbx_description
1 polymer ?
#
loop_
_entity_poly.entity_id
_entity_poly.type
_entity_poly.pdbx_seq_one_letter_code
_entity_poly.pdbx_strand_id
1 'polypeptide(L)'
;MSNLLSKIDDNDSQKDVSKALTKFLRYNPINEFEPFFESLGLCPSEFEPFLPQRLMYLSDESIMFENFHALCNYGIPRGKIGRMYKEAREIFRYESGMLASKLGAYEDLGLRKGTVIKLVTSCPLLLLGGIDCDFACV
;
A
#
# COMPACT_ATOMS: atom_id res chain seq x y z
N MET A 1 6.85 6.73 16.44
CA MET A 1 6.61 7.65 17.58
C MET A 1 7.89 8.05 18.30
N SER A 2 8.83 7.13 18.56
CA SER A 2 10.13 7.40 19.21
C SER A 2 10.93 8.55 18.58
N ASN A 3 11.06 8.58 17.23
CA ASN A 3 11.79 9.64 16.51
C ASN A 3 11.10 11.02 16.52
N LEU A 4 9.82 11.09 16.88
CA LEU A 4 9.10 12.36 16.99
C LEU A 4 9.25 12.96 18.39
N LEU A 5 9.22 12.10 19.41
CA LEU A 5 9.37 12.48 20.82
C LEU A 5 10.80 12.94 21.13
N SER A 6 11.81 12.44 20.41
CA SER A 6 13.20 12.87 20.56
C SER A 6 13.47 14.33 20.19
N LYS A 7 12.47 15.05 19.63
CA LYS A 7 12.54 16.50 19.36
C LYS A 7 12.16 17.36 20.57
N ILE A 8 11.76 16.75 21.68
CA ILE A 8 11.43 17.44 22.93
C ILE A 8 12.69 17.38 23.80
N ASP A 9 13.25 18.53 24.16
CA ASP A 9 14.58 18.61 24.78
C ASP A 9 14.67 17.97 26.18
N ASP A 10 13.54 17.81 26.88
CA ASP A 10 13.47 17.28 28.24
C ASP A 10 12.86 15.87 28.30
N ASN A 11 13.57 14.95 28.97
CA ASN A 11 13.18 13.54 29.10
C ASN A 11 11.92 13.33 29.95
N ASP A 12 11.71 14.15 30.98
CA ASP A 12 10.50 14.04 31.81
C ASP A 12 9.28 14.57 31.04
N SER A 13 9.44 15.71 30.37
CA SER A 13 8.45 16.23 29.41
C SER A 13 8.12 15.23 28.29
N GLN A 14 9.10 14.50 27.74
CA GLN A 14 8.88 13.45 26.75
C GLN A 14 7.99 12.32 27.28
N LYS A 15 8.23 11.85 28.50
CA LYS A 15 7.43 10.79 29.13
C LYS A 15 6.00 11.24 29.38
N ASP A 16 5.82 12.47 29.86
CA ASP A 16 4.49 13.04 30.11
C ASP A 16 3.71 13.23 28.82
N VAL A 17 4.35 13.75 27.76
CA VAL A 17 3.74 13.87 26.43
C VAL A 17 3.38 12.50 25.85
N SER A 18 4.27 11.52 25.93
CA SER A 18 4.01 10.15 25.47
C SER A 18 2.82 9.51 26.19
N LYS A 19 2.74 9.69 27.52
CA LYS A 19 1.63 9.22 28.35
C LYS A 19 0.32 9.94 28.01
N ALA A 20 0.37 11.25 27.81
CA ALA A 20 -0.79 12.05 27.42
C ALA A 20 -1.31 11.64 26.03
N LEU A 21 -0.41 11.48 25.04
CA LEU A 21 -0.74 11.00 23.70
C LEU A 21 -1.33 9.59 23.73
N THR A 22 -0.70 8.67 24.47
CA THR A 22 -1.20 7.30 24.62
C THR A 22 -2.61 7.31 25.23
N LYS A 23 -2.84 8.12 26.26
CA LYS A 23 -4.17 8.28 26.87
C LYS A 23 -5.16 8.87 25.87
N PHE A 24 -4.78 9.90 25.12
CA PHE A 24 -5.66 10.56 24.16
C PHE A 24 -6.06 9.62 23.01
N LEU A 25 -5.10 8.96 22.38
CA LEU A 25 -5.32 8.06 21.24
C LEU A 25 -6.10 6.79 21.61
N ARG A 26 -6.03 6.35 22.88
CA ARG A 26 -6.88 5.28 23.38
C ARG A 26 -8.38 5.60 23.27
N TYR A 27 -8.75 6.87 23.41
CA TYR A 27 -10.15 7.32 23.33
C TYR A 27 -10.47 8.07 22.03
N ASN A 28 -9.46 8.39 21.23
CA ASN A 28 -9.57 9.10 19.96
C ASN A 28 -8.68 8.39 18.92
N PRO A 29 -9.07 7.20 18.46
CA PRO A 29 -8.30 6.46 17.48
C PRO A 29 -8.20 7.25 16.17
N ILE A 30 -7.02 7.23 15.56
CA ILE A 30 -6.79 7.82 14.24
C ILE A 30 -7.16 6.79 13.19
N ASN A 31 -7.91 7.20 12.17
CA ASN A 31 -8.10 6.39 10.98
C ASN A 31 -6.79 6.38 10.17
N GLU A 32 -6.04 5.28 10.21
CA GLU A 32 -4.75 5.14 9.51
C GLU A 32 -4.90 4.99 7.99
N PHE A 33 -6.10 4.67 7.51
CA PHE A 33 -6.35 4.48 6.08
C PHE A 33 -6.33 5.80 5.30
N GLU A 34 -6.83 6.89 5.87
CA GLU A 34 -6.84 8.22 5.24
C GLU A 34 -5.42 8.70 4.89
N PRO A 35 -4.49 8.87 5.86
CA PRO A 35 -3.13 9.32 5.56
C PRO A 35 -2.37 8.30 4.70
N PHE A 36 -2.72 7.01 4.76
CA PHE A 36 -2.16 6.02 3.86
C PHE A 36 -2.56 6.28 2.42
N PHE A 37 -3.84 6.43 2.10
CA PHE A 37 -4.29 6.70 0.73
C PHE A 37 -3.79 8.05 0.21
N GLU A 38 -3.73 9.08 1.05
CA GLU A 38 -3.09 10.36 0.73
C GLU A 38 -1.61 10.17 0.35
N SER A 39 -0.88 9.31 1.07
CA SER A 39 0.52 8.99 0.75
C SER A 39 0.69 8.26 -0.60
N LEU A 40 -0.38 7.64 -1.12
CA LEU A 40 -0.44 7.06 -2.46
C LEU A 40 -0.81 8.09 -3.54
N GLY A 41 -0.96 9.36 -3.17
CA GLY A 41 -1.30 10.45 -4.06
C GLY A 41 -2.78 10.52 -4.42
N LEU A 42 -3.66 9.92 -3.61
CA LEU A 42 -5.11 10.02 -3.78
C LEU A 42 -5.66 11.20 -2.97
N CYS A 43 -6.61 11.94 -3.54
CA CYS A 43 -7.37 12.94 -2.81
C CYS A 43 -8.55 12.30 -2.05
N PRO A 44 -9.10 12.96 -0.99
CA PRO A 44 -10.20 12.42 -0.19
C PRO A 44 -11.39 11.89 -0.99
N SER A 45 -11.88 12.64 -1.97
CA SER A 45 -13.00 12.22 -2.84
C SER A 45 -12.70 10.96 -3.66
N GLU A 46 -11.42 10.64 -3.89
CA GLU A 46 -11.01 9.46 -4.63
C GLU A 46 -10.91 8.21 -3.76
N PHE A 47 -10.66 8.35 -2.46
CA PHE A 47 -10.48 7.21 -1.56
C PHE A 47 -11.62 7.00 -0.54
N GLU A 48 -12.47 8.00 -0.31
CA GLU A 48 -13.64 7.87 0.57
C GLU A 48 -14.48 6.62 0.31
N PRO A 49 -14.78 6.22 -0.95
CA PRO A 49 -15.54 5.00 -1.22
C PRO A 49 -14.83 3.70 -0.80
N PHE A 50 -13.52 3.75 -0.57
CA PHE A 50 -12.69 2.60 -0.19
C PHE A 50 -12.40 2.53 1.30
N LEU A 51 -12.75 3.56 2.08
CA LEU A 51 -12.53 3.56 3.51
C LEU A 51 -13.37 2.47 4.18
N PRO A 52 -12.75 1.58 4.98
CA PRO A 52 -13.50 0.57 5.71
C PRO A 52 -14.36 1.24 6.79
N GLN A 53 -15.66 0.91 6.83
CA GLN A 53 -16.61 1.54 7.75
C GLN A 53 -16.32 1.28 9.25
N ARG A 54 -15.57 0.22 9.57
CA ARG A 54 -15.37 -0.25 10.95
C ARG A 54 -13.92 -0.55 11.31
N LEU A 55 -12.98 -0.31 10.40
CA LEU A 55 -11.56 -0.54 10.64
C LEU A 55 -10.85 0.81 10.69
N MET A 56 -9.95 0.96 11.64
CA MET A 56 -9.18 2.18 11.84
C MET A 56 -7.68 1.96 11.68
N TYR A 57 -7.21 0.72 11.80
CA TYR A 57 -5.78 0.40 11.77
C TYR A 57 -5.42 -0.38 10.51
N LEU A 58 -4.32 -0.02 9.86
CA LEU A 58 -3.82 -0.74 8.69
C LEU A 58 -3.39 -2.17 9.05
N SER A 59 -3.02 -2.41 10.31
CA SER A 59 -2.67 -3.74 10.82
C SER A 59 -3.82 -4.75 10.69
N ASP A 60 -5.06 -4.27 10.67
CA ASP A 60 -6.24 -5.13 10.51
C ASP A 60 -6.42 -5.62 9.07
N GLU A 61 -5.77 -4.96 8.10
CA GLU A 61 -5.76 -5.28 6.67
C GLU A 61 -4.35 -5.66 6.20
N SER A 62 -3.73 -6.62 6.92
CA SER A 62 -2.34 -7.04 6.69
C SER A 62 -2.06 -7.52 5.27
N ILE A 63 -3.00 -8.22 4.63
CA ILE A 63 -2.89 -8.71 3.25
C ILE A 63 -2.80 -7.54 2.24
N MET A 64 -3.62 -6.50 2.43
CA MET A 64 -3.58 -5.31 1.59
C MET A 64 -2.22 -4.61 1.69
N PHE A 65 -1.70 -4.51 2.92
CA PHE A 65 -0.41 -3.87 3.16
C PHE A 65 0.77 -4.70 2.66
N GLU A 66 0.69 -6.03 2.73
CA GLU A 66 1.68 -6.94 2.15
C GLU A 66 1.76 -6.78 0.63
N ASN A 67 0.62 -6.78 -0.06
CA ASN A 67 0.58 -6.57 -1.51
C ASN A 67 1.05 -5.17 -1.91
N PHE A 68 0.71 -4.14 -1.13
CA PHE A 68 1.29 -2.81 -1.27
C PHE A 68 2.82 -2.83 -1.17
N HIS A 69 3.37 -3.54 -0.18
CA HIS A 69 4.81 -3.72 -0.02
C HIS A 69 5.44 -4.49 -1.17
N ALA A 70 4.78 -5.53 -1.70
CA ALA A 70 5.24 -6.25 -2.87
C ALA A 70 5.43 -5.29 -4.07
N LEU A 71 4.45 -4.42 -4.34
CA LEU A 71 4.54 -3.41 -5.40
C LEU A 71 5.68 -2.40 -5.15
N CYS A 72 5.82 -1.93 -3.91
CA CYS A 72 6.90 -1.00 -3.53
C CYS A 72 8.28 -1.64 -3.69
N ASN A 73 8.46 -2.87 -3.20
CA ASN A 73 9.72 -3.62 -3.27
C ASN A 73 10.06 -4.00 -4.72
N TYR A 74 9.03 -4.20 -5.55
CA TYR A 74 9.20 -4.35 -6.98
C TYR A 74 9.67 -3.05 -7.68
N GLY A 75 9.54 -1.89 -7.03
CA GLY A 75 10.01 -0.60 -7.54
C GLY A 75 8.92 0.25 -8.18
N ILE A 76 7.65 -0.06 -7.95
CA ILE A 76 6.54 0.75 -8.45
C ILE A 76 6.39 2.02 -7.58
N PRO A 77 6.36 3.22 -8.17
CA PRO A 77 6.19 4.46 -7.40
C PRO A 77 4.84 4.51 -6.65
N ARG A 78 4.84 4.98 -5.40
CA ARG A 78 3.61 5.07 -4.56
C ARG A 78 2.44 5.78 -5.25
N GLY A 79 2.71 6.89 -5.93
CA GLY A 79 1.71 7.63 -6.71
C GLY A 79 1.07 6.83 -7.85
N LYS A 80 1.77 5.80 -8.37
CA LYS A 80 1.20 4.86 -9.35
C LYS A 80 0.38 3.78 -8.66
N ILE A 81 0.84 3.30 -7.49
CA ILE A 81 0.11 2.33 -6.67
C ILE A 81 -1.27 2.85 -6.26
N GLY A 82 -1.40 4.13 -5.90
CA GLY A 82 -2.70 4.74 -5.61
C GLY A 82 -3.69 4.62 -6.77
N ARG A 83 -3.25 4.90 -8.00
CA ARG A 83 -4.08 4.67 -9.20
C ARG A 83 -4.42 3.20 -9.39
N MET A 84 -3.44 2.30 -9.25
CA MET A 84 -3.65 0.86 -9.36
C MET A 84 -4.71 0.36 -8.35
N TYR A 85 -4.72 0.90 -7.14
CA TYR A 85 -5.72 0.57 -6.12
C TYR A 85 -7.15 0.88 -6.57
N LYS A 86 -7.35 2.01 -7.23
CA LYS A 86 -8.67 2.40 -7.75
C LYS A 86 -9.11 1.56 -8.94
N GLU A 87 -8.16 1.22 -9.82
CA GLU A 87 -8.44 0.54 -11.09
C GLU A 87 -8.56 -0.98 -10.95
N ALA A 88 -7.82 -1.60 -10.04
CA ALA A 88 -7.74 -3.05 -9.86
C ALA A 88 -7.54 -3.42 -8.38
N ARG A 89 -8.48 -3.03 -7.52
CA ARG A 89 -8.40 -3.20 -6.06
C ARG A 89 -8.13 -4.65 -5.63
N GLU A 90 -8.62 -5.60 -6.41
CA GLU A 90 -8.54 -7.03 -6.13
C GLU A 90 -7.08 -7.53 -6.10
N ILE A 91 -6.13 -6.87 -6.78
CA ILE A 91 -4.70 -7.23 -6.70
C ILE A 91 -4.15 -7.07 -5.27
N PHE A 92 -4.74 -6.19 -4.46
CA PHE A 92 -4.33 -5.97 -3.08
C PHE A 92 -4.90 -7.02 -2.13
N ARG A 93 -5.80 -7.89 -2.61
CA ARG A 93 -6.41 -8.97 -1.84
C ARG A 93 -5.80 -10.34 -2.17
N TYR A 94 -4.74 -10.36 -2.96
CA TYR A 94 -4.05 -11.60 -3.28
C TYR A 94 -3.41 -12.23 -2.07
N GLU A 95 -3.40 -13.56 -2.07
CA GLU A 95 -2.71 -14.34 -1.05
C GLU A 95 -1.23 -13.96 -0.99
N SER A 96 -0.63 -14.17 0.18
CA SER A 96 0.78 -13.84 0.43
C SER A 96 1.69 -14.40 -0.68
N GLY A 97 2.57 -13.55 -1.19
CA GLY A 97 3.50 -13.88 -2.28
C GLY A 97 2.90 -13.97 -3.70
N MET A 98 1.59 -14.12 -3.87
CA MET A 98 0.98 -14.31 -5.20
C MET A 98 1.19 -13.12 -6.14
N LEU A 99 1.10 -11.89 -5.64
CA LEU A 99 1.35 -10.68 -6.44
C LEU A 99 2.81 -10.61 -6.90
N ALA A 100 3.76 -10.98 -6.03
CA ALA A 100 5.18 -11.03 -6.38
C ALA A 100 5.45 -12.11 -7.44
N SER A 101 4.83 -13.29 -7.31
CA SER A 101 4.93 -14.37 -8.32
C SER A 101 4.35 -13.94 -9.67
N LYS A 102 3.22 -13.23 -9.70
CA LYS A 102 2.64 -12.68 -10.94
C LYS A 102 3.57 -11.69 -11.63
N LEU A 103 4.21 -10.80 -10.87
CA LEU A 103 5.19 -9.86 -11.41
C LEU A 103 6.43 -10.59 -11.97
N GLY A 104 6.93 -11.59 -11.24
CA GLY A 104 8.05 -12.43 -11.69
C GLY A 104 7.74 -13.21 -12.96
N ALA A 105 6.52 -13.73 -13.09
CA ALA A 105 6.14 -14.49 -14.26
C ALA A 105 6.07 -13.65 -15.55
N TYR A 106 5.89 -12.32 -15.47
CA TYR A 106 6.12 -11.43 -16.62
C TYR A 106 7.60 -11.31 -17.00
N GLU A 107 8.51 -11.38 -16.03
CA GLU A 107 9.95 -11.42 -16.30
C GLU A 107 10.37 -12.75 -16.92
N ASP A 108 9.71 -13.86 -16.53
CA ASP A 108 9.92 -15.19 -17.12
C ASP A 108 9.51 -15.24 -18.61
N LEU A 109 8.62 -14.35 -19.06
CA LEU A 109 8.31 -14.12 -20.48
C LEU A 109 9.37 -13.30 -21.22
N GLY A 110 10.49 -12.97 -20.57
CA GLY A 110 11.60 -12.19 -21.15
C GLY A 110 11.44 -10.68 -21.01
N LEU A 111 10.41 -10.19 -20.31
CA LEU A 111 10.25 -8.76 -20.07
C LEU A 111 11.26 -8.28 -19.01
N ARG A 112 11.96 -7.20 -19.31
CA ARG A 112 12.79 -6.53 -18.31
C ARG A 112 11.91 -5.95 -17.22
N LYS A 113 12.33 -6.01 -15.95
CA LYS A 113 11.66 -5.39 -14.79
C LYS A 113 11.10 -3.98 -15.04
N GLY A 114 11.88 -3.10 -15.67
CA GLY A 114 11.42 -1.74 -16.01
C GLY A 114 10.26 -1.71 -17.01
N THR A 115 10.19 -2.68 -17.93
CA THR A 115 9.07 -2.88 -18.85
C THR A 115 7.85 -3.42 -18.10
N VAL A 116 8.03 -4.39 -17.20
CA VAL A 116 6.95 -4.92 -16.36
C VAL A 116 6.33 -3.81 -15.52
N ILE A 117 7.14 -2.98 -14.85
CA ILE A 117 6.66 -1.80 -14.09
C ILE A 117 5.81 -0.89 -14.98
N LYS A 118 6.28 -0.52 -16.17
CA LYS A 118 5.51 0.33 -17.10
C LYS A 118 4.21 -0.32 -17.54
N LEU A 119 4.23 -1.63 -17.83
CA LEU A 119 3.08 -2.40 -18.28
C LEU A 119 2.00 -2.44 -17.20
N VAL A 120 2.33 -2.93 -16.00
CA VAL A 120 1.35 -3.14 -14.92
C VAL A 120 0.86 -1.83 -14.29
N THR A 121 1.65 -0.75 -14.38
CA THR A 121 1.19 0.58 -13.95
C THR A 121 0.31 1.29 -14.98
N SER A 122 0.36 0.87 -16.24
CA SER A 122 -0.48 1.41 -17.31
C SER A 122 -1.77 0.60 -17.49
N CYS A 123 -1.75 -0.69 -17.18
CA CYS A 123 -2.91 -1.57 -17.20
C CYS A 123 -2.86 -2.53 -15.99
N PRO A 124 -3.29 -2.10 -14.80
CA PRO A 124 -3.23 -2.90 -13.57
C PRO A 124 -4.11 -4.15 -13.63
N LEU A 125 -5.15 -4.11 -14.46
CA LEU A 125 -6.07 -5.24 -14.71
C LEU A 125 -5.36 -6.48 -15.26
N LEU A 126 -4.20 -6.33 -15.92
CA LEU A 126 -3.38 -7.46 -16.37
C LEU A 126 -2.97 -8.38 -15.22
N LEU A 127 -2.85 -7.84 -14.01
CA LEU A 127 -2.51 -8.63 -12.84
C LEU A 127 -3.68 -9.46 -12.32
N LEU A 128 -4.93 -9.14 -12.69
CA LEU A 128 -6.15 -9.84 -12.22
C LEU A 128 -6.32 -11.24 -12.83
N GLY A 129 -5.86 -11.43 -14.07
CA GLY A 129 -5.97 -12.68 -14.83
C GLY A 129 -4.78 -13.63 -14.63
N GLY A 130 -4.86 -14.81 -15.25
CA GLY A 130 -3.69 -15.62 -15.52
C GLY A 130 -2.84 -14.98 -16.61
N ILE A 131 -1.52 -15.21 -16.59
CA ILE A 131 -0.67 -14.80 -17.71
C ILE A 131 -1.06 -15.66 -18.90
N ASP A 132 -1.64 -15.03 -19.91
CA ASP A 132 -1.90 -15.68 -21.18
C ASP A 132 -0.57 -15.81 -21.91
N CYS A 133 -0.03 -17.04 -21.95
CA CYS A 133 1.25 -17.34 -22.59
C CYS A 133 1.24 -16.95 -24.08
N ASP A 134 0.06 -16.82 -24.70
CA ASP A 134 -0.08 -16.38 -26.09
C ASP A 134 0.32 -14.92 -26.29
N PHE A 135 0.31 -14.09 -25.24
CA PHE A 135 0.77 -12.70 -25.29
C PHE A 135 2.29 -12.56 -25.46
N ALA A 136 3.06 -13.61 -25.16
CA ALA A 136 4.53 -13.61 -25.27
C ALA A 136 5.06 -14.10 -26.62
N CYS A 137 4.18 -14.53 -27.53
CA CYS A 137 4.55 -15.11 -28.82
C CYS A 137 4.50 -14.12 -30.01
N VAL A 138 4.41 -12.81 -29.76
CA VAL A 138 4.40 -11.76 -30.80
C VAL A 138 5.79 -11.15 -31.03
#